data_AF-S5TIW4-F1
#
_entry.id   AF-S5TIW4-F1
#
_cell.length_a   1.000
_cell.length_b   1.000
_cell.length_c   1.000
_cell.angle_alpha   90.00
_cell.angle_beta   90.00
_cell.angle_gamma   90.00
#
_symmetry.space_group_name_H-M   'P 1'
#
loop_
_entity.id
_entity.type
_entity.pdbx_description
1 polymer ?
#
loop_
_entity_poly.entity_id
_entity_poly.type
_entity_poly.pdbx_seq_one_letter_code
_entity_poly.pdbx_strand_id
1 'polypeptide(L)'
;AEAELLAQELEIGRLREALHRMARQTLVLKALERATPFAFPLMIERLREKLSNESVADRIARMLSQLEKAAGGGQVDDTGGVQRTLAFGRDSAIDPPASRSASRGRPPRPRRPR
;
A
#
# COMPACT_ATOMS: atom_id res chain seq x y z
N ALA A 1 22.11 -35.62 -5.77
CA ALA A 1 22.75 -34.37 -5.33
C ALA A 1 22.09 -33.12 -5.93
N GLU A 2 22.30 -32.76 -7.20
CA GLU A 2 21.74 -31.50 -7.75
C GLU A 2 20.20 -31.45 -7.73
N ALA A 3 19.53 -32.54 -8.11
CA ALA A 3 18.06 -32.62 -8.06
C ALA A 3 17.49 -32.53 -6.63
N GLU A 4 18.20 -33.09 -5.64
CA GLU A 4 17.79 -33.02 -4.23
C GLU A 4 18.02 -31.63 -3.65
N LEU A 5 19.13 -30.98 -4.03
CA LEU A 5 19.44 -29.60 -3.68
C LEU A 5 18.39 -28.63 -4.27
N LEU A 6 18.10 -28.74 -5.56
CA LEU A 6 17.05 -27.95 -6.21
C LEU A 6 15.68 -28.19 -5.58
N ALA A 7 15.37 -29.43 -5.21
CA ALA A 7 14.12 -29.75 -4.53
C ALA A 7 14.02 -29.12 -3.12
N GLN A 8 15.15 -28.91 -2.44
CA GLN A 8 15.22 -28.20 -1.17
C GLN A 8 15.11 -26.69 -1.36
N GLU A 9 15.88 -26.11 -2.29
CA GLU A 9 15.82 -24.68 -2.63
C GLU A 9 14.41 -24.23 -3.06
N LEU A 10 13.71 -25.10 -3.80
CA LEU A 10 12.33 -24.86 -4.24
C LEU A 10 11.26 -25.36 -3.26
N GLU A 11 11.66 -25.88 -2.10
CA GLU A 11 10.77 -26.44 -1.06
C GLU A 11 9.65 -27.36 -1.60
N ILE A 12 9.99 -28.26 -2.53
CA ILE A 12 9.01 -29.06 -3.30
C ILE A 12 8.09 -29.91 -2.39
N GLY A 13 8.61 -30.38 -1.25
CA GLY A 13 7.83 -31.11 -0.25
C GLY A 13 6.68 -30.26 0.32
N ARG A 14 7.00 -29.03 0.78
CA ARG A 14 6.03 -28.08 1.34
C ARG A 14 4.97 -27.70 0.30
N LEU A 15 5.38 -27.48 -0.95
CA LEU A 15 4.45 -27.17 -2.04
C LEU A 15 3.47 -28.33 -2.28
N ARG A 16 3.97 -29.57 -2.32
CA ARG A 16 3.13 -30.76 -2.51
C ARG A 16 2.10 -30.92 -1.39
N GLU A 17 2.51 -30.72 -0.13
CA GLU A 17 1.59 -30.75 1.02
C GLU A 17 0.52 -29.66 0.94
N ALA A 18 0.91 -28.44 0.58
CA ALA A 18 -0.02 -27.33 0.40
C ALA A 18 -1.06 -27.65 -0.70
N LEU A 19 -0.62 -28.18 -1.85
CA LEU A 19 -1.51 -28.56 -2.95
C LEU A 19 -2.47 -29.70 -2.56
N HIS A 20 -1.99 -30.75 -1.88
CA HIS A 20 -2.86 -31.81 -1.38
C HIS A 20 -3.91 -31.30 -0.39
N ARG A 21 -3.53 -30.37 0.50
CA ARG A 21 -4.46 -29.73 1.43
C ARG A 21 -5.49 -28.89 0.68
N MET A 22 -5.08 -28.07 -0.28
CA MET A 22 -5.98 -27.24 -1.10
C MET A 22 -6.97 -28.08 -1.92
N ALA A 23 -6.52 -29.19 -2.50
CA ALA A 23 -7.37 -30.08 -3.31
C ALA A 23 -8.55 -30.68 -2.55
N ARG A 24 -8.48 -30.72 -1.21
CA ARG A 24 -9.53 -31.24 -0.32
C ARG A 24 -10.48 -30.15 0.21
N GLN A 25 -10.22 -28.88 -0.08
CA GLN A 25 -11.02 -27.76 0.41
C GLN A 25 -12.19 -27.45 -0.53
N THR A 26 -13.30 -26.98 0.04
CA THR A 26 -14.40 -26.43 -0.76
C THR A 26 -13.99 -25.10 -1.37
N LEU A 27 -14.07 -25.00 -2.70
CA LEU A 27 -13.76 -23.77 -3.42
C LEU A 27 -14.91 -22.75 -3.24
N VAL A 28 -14.59 -21.59 -2.68
CA VAL A 28 -15.52 -20.45 -2.57
C VAL A 28 -15.02 -19.32 -3.45
N LEU A 29 -15.60 -19.19 -4.64
CA LEU A 29 -15.30 -18.09 -5.55
C LEU A 29 -16.22 -16.90 -5.27
N LYS A 30 -15.62 -15.72 -5.08
CA LYS A 30 -16.35 -14.45 -4.91
C LYS A 30 -15.82 -13.43 -5.88
N ALA A 31 -16.70 -12.89 -6.71
CA ALA A 31 -16.36 -11.73 -7.54
C ALA A 31 -16.16 -10.51 -6.62
N LEU A 32 -15.05 -9.82 -6.79
CA LEU A 32 -14.71 -8.62 -6.03
C LEU A 32 -14.95 -7.39 -6.90
N GLU A 33 -15.72 -6.43 -6.41
CA GLU A 33 -15.93 -5.16 -7.12
C GLU A 33 -14.70 -4.24 -7.07
N ARG A 34 -13.84 -4.42 -6.06
CA ARG A 34 -12.68 -3.58 -5.76
C ARG A 34 -11.54 -4.44 -5.21
N ALA A 35 -10.31 -3.94 -5.28
CA ALA A 35 -9.17 -4.63 -4.68
C ALA A 35 -9.34 -4.73 -3.15
N THR A 36 -9.13 -5.92 -2.59
CA THR A 36 -9.08 -6.11 -1.14
C THR A 36 -7.77 -5.55 -0.57
N PRO A 37 -7.69 -5.27 0.74
CA PRO A 37 -6.43 -4.86 1.37
C PRO A 37 -5.26 -5.81 1.08
N PHE A 38 -5.49 -7.12 0.99
CA PHE A 38 -4.45 -8.08 0.62
C PHE A 38 -4.12 -8.11 -0.88
N ALA A 39 -5.12 -7.91 -1.76
CA ALA A 39 -4.88 -7.90 -3.20
C ALA A 39 -4.24 -6.59 -3.69
N PHE A 40 -4.41 -5.49 -2.95
CA PHE A 40 -3.98 -4.16 -3.39
C PHE A 40 -2.45 -4.03 -3.59
N PRO A 41 -1.58 -4.47 -2.67
CA PRO A 41 -0.12 -4.44 -2.89
C PRO A 41 0.29 -5.26 -4.11
N LEU A 42 -0.28 -6.45 -4.30
CA LEU A 42 0.01 -7.31 -5.45
C LEU A 42 -0.42 -6.67 -6.78
N MET A 43 -1.55 -5.95 -6.77
CA MET A 43 -2.02 -5.22 -7.94
C MET A 43 -1.10 -4.05 -8.28
N ILE A 44 -0.59 -3.33 -7.28
CA ILE A 44 0.38 -2.25 -7.46
C ILE A 44 1.63 -2.74 -8.17
N GLU A 45 2.21 -3.85 -7.74
CA GLU A 45 3.41 -4.42 -8.38
C GLU A 45 3.17 -4.71 -9.86
N ARG A 46 2.04 -5.35 -10.18
CA ARG A 46 1.63 -5.58 -11.58
C ARG A 46 1.40 -4.29 -12.36
N LEU A 47 0.91 -3.23 -11.72
CA LEU A 47 0.66 -1.93 -12.38
C LEU A 47 1.97 -1.22 -12.73
N ARG A 48 3.02 -1.39 -11.92
CA ARG A 48 4.37 -0.82 -12.17
C ARG A 48 5.01 -1.43 -13.43
N GLU A 49 4.77 -2.70 -13.70
CA GLU A 49 5.33 -3.41 -14.86
C GLU A 49 4.62 -3.05 -16.18
N LYS A 50 3.39 -2.52 -16.12
CA LYS A 50 2.60 -2.18 -17.31
C LYS A 50 2.90 -0.77 -17.79
N LEU A 51 3.38 -0.66 -19.03
CA LEU A 51 3.55 0.63 -19.70
C LEU A 51 2.18 1.30 -19.92
N SER A 52 2.07 2.55 -19.51
CA SER A 52 0.89 3.39 -19.65
C SER A 52 1.32 4.84 -19.86
N ASN A 53 0.48 5.64 -20.51
CA ASN A 53 0.68 7.09 -20.65
C ASN A 53 0.33 7.86 -19.37
N GLU A 54 -0.21 7.18 -18.36
CA GLU A 54 -0.52 7.75 -17.05
C GLU A 54 0.52 7.31 -16.01
N SER A 55 0.90 8.23 -15.12
CA SER A 55 1.77 7.93 -13.99
C SER A 55 1.17 6.86 -13.08
N VAL A 56 2.01 5.91 -12.65
CA VAL A 56 1.62 4.85 -11.70
C VAL A 56 1.12 5.45 -10.37
N ALA A 57 1.71 6.56 -9.92
CA ALA A 57 1.29 7.25 -8.71
C ALA A 57 -0.14 7.78 -8.80
N ASP A 58 -0.51 8.37 -9.94
CA ASP A 58 -1.85 8.93 -10.17
C ASP A 58 -2.90 7.82 -10.22
N ARG A 59 -2.57 6.69 -10.85
CA ARG A 59 -3.43 5.51 -10.89
C ARG A 59 -3.70 4.97 -9.48
N ILE A 60 -2.66 4.89 -8.66
CA ILE A 60 -2.74 4.37 -7.28
C ILE A 60 -3.51 5.33 -6.38
N ALA A 61 -3.29 6.65 -6.50
CA ALA A 61 -4.05 7.65 -5.74
C ALA A 61 -5.55 7.57 -6.04
N ARG A 62 -5.94 7.42 -7.31
CA ARG A 62 -7.36 7.24 -7.69
C ARG A 62 -7.95 5.95 -7.14
N MET A 63 -7.21 4.84 -7.21
CA MET A 63 -7.65 3.57 -6.64
C MET A 63 -7.83 3.65 -5.12
N LEU A 64 -6.88 4.27 -4.41
CA LEU A 64 -6.94 4.41 -2.95
C LEU A 64 -8.11 5.31 -2.53
N SER A 65 -8.35 6.41 -3.24
CA SER A 65 -9.53 7.27 -3.02
C SER A 65 -10.84 6.50 -3.17
N GLN A 66 -10.95 5.59 -4.14
CA GLN A 66 -12.13 4.72 -4.30
C GLN A 66 -12.28 3.71 -3.15
N LEU A 67 -11.17 3.17 -2.65
CA LEU A 67 -11.17 2.23 -1.53
C LEU A 67 -11.55 2.89 -0.20
N GLU A 68 -10.98 4.05 0.11
CA GLU A 68 -11.33 4.81 1.33
C GLU A 68 -12.79 5.24 1.31
N LYS A 69 -13.30 5.74 0.18
CA LYS A 69 -14.72 6.06 0.03
C LYS A 69 -15.62 4.85 0.29
N ALA A 70 -15.24 3.67 -0.19
CA ALA A 70 -15.99 2.44 0.05
C ALA A 70 -15.91 1.95 1.51
N ALA A 71 -14.81 2.25 2.21
CA ALA A 71 -14.61 1.94 3.62
C ALA A 71 -15.27 2.95 4.58
N GLY A 72 -15.88 4.03 4.06
CA GLY A 72 -16.43 5.13 4.87
C GLY A 72 -15.37 6.11 5.39
N GLY A 73 -14.14 6.04 4.86
CA GLY A 73 -13.03 6.95 5.15
C GLY A 73 -13.11 8.27 4.37
N GLY A 74 -12.16 9.16 4.66
CA GLY A 74 -12.02 10.45 3.98
C GLY A 74 -11.39 10.32 2.59
N GLN A 75 -11.43 11.40 1.81
CA GLN A 75 -10.81 11.43 0.49
C GLN A 75 -9.27 11.45 0.60
N VAL A 76 -8.60 10.57 -0.15
CA VAL A 76 -7.13 10.56 -0.27
C VAL A 76 -6.74 11.39 -1.47
N ASP A 77 -6.30 12.63 -1.23
CA ASP A 77 -5.85 13.57 -2.27
C ASP A 77 -4.32 13.72 -2.31
N ASP A 78 -3.57 12.96 -1.51
CA ASP A 78 -2.10 13.08 -1.44
C ASP A 78 -1.38 12.12 -2.41
N THR A 79 -1.39 12.45 -3.71
CA THR A 79 -0.55 11.77 -4.72
C THR A 79 0.94 11.79 -4.35
N GLY A 80 1.40 12.87 -3.71
CA GLY A 80 2.78 12.99 -3.23
C GLY A 80 3.10 12.00 -2.11
N GLY A 81 2.14 11.74 -1.22
CA GLY A 81 2.20 10.71 -0.18
C GLY A 81 2.25 9.32 -0.76
N VAL A 82 1.43 9.05 -1.78
CA VAL A 82 1.48 7.79 -2.52
C VAL A 82 2.85 7.59 -3.16
N GLN A 83 3.46 8.61 -3.77
CA GLN A 83 4.83 8.49 -4.32
C GLN A 83 5.87 8.17 -3.24
N ARG A 84 5.78 8.80 -2.06
CA ARG A 84 6.65 8.50 -0.90
C ARG A 84 6.43 7.06 -0.40
N THR A 85 5.18 6.61 -0.31
CA THR A 85 4.83 5.24 0.13
C THR A 85 5.19 4.18 -0.91
N LEU A 86 5.19 4.51 -2.20
CA LEU A 86 5.59 3.60 -3.27
C LEU A 86 7.11 3.55 -3.47
N ALA A 87 7.83 4.53 -2.95
CA ALA A 87 9.29 4.50 -2.84
C ALA A 87 9.78 3.52 -1.75
N PHE A 88 8.87 2.88 -0.99
CA PHE A 88 9.22 1.78 -0.10
C PHE A 88 9.89 0.65 -0.89
N GLY A 89 11.17 0.43 -0.56
CA GLY A 89 12.14 -0.35 -1.32
C GLY A 89 13.50 0.36 -1.45
N ARG A 90 13.55 1.68 -1.22
CA ARG A 90 14.77 2.37 -0.83
C ARG A 90 14.63 2.80 0.62
N ASP A 91 15.53 2.33 1.48
CA ASP A 91 15.57 2.68 2.90
C ASP A 91 15.34 4.18 3.09
N SER A 92 14.26 4.52 3.75
CA SER A 92 14.04 5.86 4.28
C SER A 92 13.25 5.67 5.56
N ALA A 93 13.92 5.97 6.66
CA ALA A 93 13.41 5.90 8.01
C ALA A 93 12.00 6.47 8.10
N ILE A 94 11.15 5.78 8.85
CA ILE A 94 9.78 6.19 9.16
C ILE A 94 9.86 7.47 9.99
N ASP A 95 9.77 8.63 9.36
CA ASP A 95 9.43 9.86 10.06
C ASP A 95 7.91 9.91 10.27
N PRO A 96 7.41 10.01 11.51
CA PRO A 96 5.99 10.14 11.76
C PRO A 96 5.47 11.49 11.22
N PRO A 97 4.23 11.55 10.72
CA PRO A 97 3.69 12.78 10.16
C PRO A 97 3.53 13.85 11.25
N ALA A 98 4.15 15.01 11.03
CA ALA A 98 4.01 16.17 11.89
C ALA A 98 2.52 16.52 12.10
N SER A 99 2.07 16.42 13.35
CA SER A 99 0.74 16.82 13.77
C SER A 99 0.45 18.26 13.35
N ARG A 100 -0.61 18.47 12.56
CA ARG A 100 -1.17 19.79 12.31
C ARG A 100 -1.81 20.35 13.59
N SER A 101 -1.63 21.66 13.78
CA SER A 101 -2.32 22.60 14.69
C SER A 101 -1.72 22.88 16.07
N ALA A 102 -1.13 24.08 16.21
CA ALA A 102 -1.62 25.11 17.13
C ALA A 102 -0.91 26.44 16.83
N SER A 103 -1.62 27.37 16.20
CA SER A 103 -1.23 28.77 16.10
C SER A 103 -1.12 29.38 17.50
N ARG A 104 0.10 29.45 18.07
CA ARG A 104 0.34 30.27 19.26
C ARG A 104 0.46 31.72 18.80
N GLY A 105 -0.60 32.48 19.13
CA GLY A 105 -0.70 33.91 18.87
C GLY A 105 0.49 34.69 19.42
N ARG A 106 0.92 35.68 18.63
CA ARG A 106 1.92 36.67 18.98
C ARG A 106 1.32 37.63 20.02
N PRO A 107 1.95 37.88 21.19
CA PRO A 107 1.42 38.85 22.13
C PRO A 107 1.58 40.29 21.59
N PRO A 108 0.61 41.20 21.81
CA PRO A 108 0.71 42.58 21.35
C PRO A 108 1.69 43.38 22.21
N ARG A 109 2.39 44.34 21.59
CA ARG A 109 3.36 45.23 22.24
C ARG A 109 2.64 46.27 23.12
N PRO A 110 3.18 46.62 24.31
CA PRO A 110 2.61 47.70 25.12
C PRO A 110 2.87 49.07 24.47
N ARG A 111 1.82 49.90 24.40
CA ARG A 111 1.91 51.32 24.02
C ARG A 111 2.27 52.17 25.25
N ARG A 112 3.25 53.06 25.09
CA ARG A 112 3.64 54.09 26.05
C ARG A 112 2.47 55.02 26.40
N PRO A 113 2.44 55.57 27.63
CA PRO A 113 1.88 56.87 27.89
C PRO A 113 2.96 57.90 28.31
N ARG A 114 2.79 59.11 27.75
CA ARG A 114 3.35 60.45 28.03
C ARG A 114 4.64 60.58 28.84
#